data_AF-A0A7S2IRF4-F1
#
_entry.id   AF-A0A7S2IRF4-F1
#
_cell.length_a   1.000
_cell.length_b   1.000
_cell.length_c   1.000
_cell.angle_alpha   90.00
_cell.angle_beta   90.00
_cell.angle_gamma   90.00
#
_symmetry.space_group_name_H-M   'P 1'
#
loop_
_entity.id
_entity.type
_entity.pdbx_description
1 polymer ?
#
loop_
_entity_poly.entity_id
_entity_poly.type
_entity_poly.pdbx_seq_one_letter_code
_entity_poly.pdbx_strand_id
1 'polypeptide(L)'
;PQDTELVRSIVASLHESPATMPRGGTLTARRFLQLGLLLGSASGFEELHDLLELARCPPPNASGSSARAEGGQISLPDHFLLEVEAAQQQFETNPIYWLLHESIYCDGFAEGAARGPSSWAAERVQASLEQWDYTSRLAEGAPPVLLSGEHVYSWMGEDYAWLRPLMPVAEVLAHKSDWGPLYDPAILGSSRCPPVAALVSYEDLYVERTFSEATAAMLGGKVRLWITNEFQHSGLRDQPEVVFERLL
;
A
#
# COMPACT_ATOMS: atom_id res chain seq x y z
N PRO A 1 15.43 8.27 8.10
CA PRO A 1 16.74 7.95 7.46
C PRO A 1 17.74 7.14 8.29
N GLN A 2 17.34 6.58 9.44
CA GLN A 2 18.21 5.71 10.27
C GLN A 2 17.44 4.47 10.75
N ASP A 3 16.32 4.19 10.09
CA ASP A 3 15.29 3.26 10.56
C ASP A 3 15.45 1.87 9.95
N THR A 4 16.35 1.70 8.98
CA THR A 4 16.57 0.43 8.27
C THR A 4 16.87 -0.73 9.21
N GLU A 5 17.78 -0.53 10.17
CA GLU A 5 18.13 -1.57 11.16
C GLU A 5 16.96 -1.87 12.10
N LEU A 6 16.19 -0.85 12.47
CA LEU A 6 15.02 -1.01 13.33
C LEU A 6 13.91 -1.78 12.61
N VAL A 7 13.59 -1.41 11.37
CA VAL A 7 12.64 -2.12 10.52
C VAL A 7 13.08 -3.59 10.37
N ARG A 8 14.35 -3.85 10.06
CA ARG A 8 14.86 -5.24 9.96
C ARG A 8 14.65 -6.00 11.26
N SER A 9 14.95 -5.39 12.40
CA SER A 9 14.79 -6.04 13.71
C SER A 9 13.33 -6.31 14.07
N ILE A 10 12.41 -5.40 13.75
CA ILE A 10 10.97 -5.59 13.95
C ILE A 10 10.47 -6.72 13.05
N VAL A 11 10.82 -6.70 11.76
CA VAL A 11 10.41 -7.71 10.78
C VAL A 11 10.95 -9.09 11.17
N ALA A 12 12.21 -9.19 11.62
CA ALA A 12 12.77 -10.44 12.13
C ALA A 12 11.99 -10.97 13.35
N SER A 13 11.68 -10.10 14.31
CA SER A 13 10.89 -10.47 15.48
C SER A 13 9.49 -10.96 15.09
N LEU A 14 8.83 -10.27 14.16
CA LEU A 14 7.50 -10.64 13.66
C LEU A 14 7.50 -11.88 12.76
N HIS A 15 8.62 -12.19 12.12
CA HIS A 15 8.79 -13.41 11.33
C HIS A 15 8.84 -14.65 12.23
N GLU A 16 9.52 -14.55 13.38
CA GLU A 16 9.63 -15.63 14.36
C GLU A 16 8.38 -15.72 15.26
N SER A 17 7.84 -14.58 15.69
CA SER A 17 6.73 -14.50 16.63
C SER A 17 5.78 -13.35 16.24
N PRO A 18 4.76 -13.64 15.41
CA PRO A 18 3.72 -12.68 15.09
C PRO A 18 2.98 -12.19 16.34
N ALA A 19 2.65 -10.90 16.41
CA ALA A 19 1.96 -10.30 17.54
C ALA A 19 0.43 -10.33 17.37
N THR A 20 -0.31 -10.43 18.47
CA THR A 20 -1.78 -10.30 18.44
C THR A 20 -2.17 -8.84 18.44
N MET A 21 -3.06 -8.44 17.54
CA MET A 21 -3.49 -7.04 17.42
C MET A 21 -4.60 -6.69 18.44
N PRO A 22 -4.65 -5.44 18.96
CA PRO A 22 -5.64 -5.03 19.96
C PRO A 22 -7.10 -5.20 19.53
N ARG A 23 -7.43 -4.94 18.25
CA ARG A 23 -8.78 -5.16 17.70
C ARG A 23 -8.99 -6.55 17.09
N GLY A 24 -8.02 -7.44 17.28
CA GLY A 24 -8.01 -8.79 16.76
C GLY A 24 -7.28 -8.91 15.42
N GLY A 25 -6.95 -10.16 15.08
CA GLY A 25 -6.04 -10.45 13.98
C GLY A 25 -4.60 -10.51 14.45
N THR A 26 -3.69 -10.55 13.50
CA THR A 26 -2.28 -10.82 13.75
C THR A 26 -1.42 -9.82 13.00
N LEU A 27 -0.48 -9.19 13.70
CA LEU A 27 0.61 -8.45 13.07
C LEU A 27 1.69 -9.46 12.70
N THR A 28 1.73 -9.82 11.43
CA THR A 28 2.81 -10.60 10.82
C THR A 28 3.85 -9.65 10.23
N ALA A 29 5.03 -10.18 9.88
CA ALA A 29 6.03 -9.44 9.12
C ALA A 29 5.43 -8.84 7.83
N ARG A 30 4.72 -9.62 7.02
CA ARG A 30 4.08 -9.17 5.77
C ARG A 30 3.04 -8.07 5.98
N ARG A 31 2.23 -8.15 7.05
CA ARG A 31 1.27 -7.09 7.40
C ARG A 31 1.98 -5.80 7.83
N PHE A 32 3.06 -5.90 8.61
CA PHE A 32 3.84 -4.74 9.01
C PHE A 32 4.47 -4.01 7.81
N LEU A 33 4.93 -4.74 6.79
CA LEU A 33 5.51 -4.15 5.58
C LEU A 33 4.51 -3.27 4.79
N GLN A 34 3.20 -3.43 5.00
CA GLN A 34 2.18 -2.58 4.40
C GLN A 34 2.15 -1.15 4.95
N LEU A 35 2.90 -0.85 6.02
CA LEU A 35 3.10 0.53 6.48
C LEU A 35 3.81 1.42 5.43
N GLY A 36 4.36 0.83 4.37
CA GLY A 36 4.83 1.57 3.19
C GLY A 36 3.75 2.42 2.53
N LEU A 37 2.47 2.14 2.77
CA LEU A 37 1.33 2.98 2.37
C LEU A 37 1.32 4.37 3.03
N LEU A 38 2.15 4.63 4.04
CA LEU A 38 2.31 5.99 4.54
C LEU A 38 3.14 6.82 3.55
N LEU A 39 4.11 6.22 2.85
CA LEU A 39 5.13 6.93 2.07
C LEU A 39 4.61 7.69 0.85
N GLY A 40 3.40 7.40 0.38
CA GLY A 40 2.73 8.18 -0.66
C GLY A 40 2.04 9.44 -0.15
N SER A 41 2.14 9.77 1.15
CA SER A 41 1.67 11.05 1.68
C SER A 41 2.78 12.07 1.91
N ALA A 42 2.43 13.36 1.97
CA ALA A 42 3.42 14.42 2.21
C ALA A 42 4.15 14.28 3.57
N SER A 43 3.46 13.79 4.61
CA SER A 43 3.98 13.57 5.97
C SER A 43 4.36 12.11 6.25
N GLY A 44 4.32 11.24 5.23
CA GLY A 44 4.41 9.80 5.40
C GLY A 44 5.72 9.30 5.97
N PHE A 45 6.82 9.99 5.63
CA PHE A 45 8.15 9.64 6.14
C PHE A 45 8.29 9.99 7.63
N GLU A 46 7.80 11.15 8.04
CA GLU A 46 7.77 11.60 9.43
C GLU A 46 6.85 10.71 10.27
N GLU A 47 5.63 10.44 9.79
CA GLU A 47 4.66 9.57 10.46
C GLU A 47 5.21 8.16 10.67
N LEU A 48 5.84 7.58 9.64
CA LEU A 48 6.45 6.27 9.76
C LEU A 48 7.63 6.29 10.74
N HIS A 49 8.47 7.32 10.71
CA HIS A 49 9.59 7.45 11.64
C HIS A 49 9.11 7.54 13.09
N ASP A 50 8.14 8.40 13.37
CA ASP A 50 7.56 8.58 14.70
C ASP A 50 6.91 7.28 15.20
N LEU A 51 6.19 6.57 14.32
CA LEU A 51 5.61 5.26 14.64
C LEU A 51 6.69 4.23 15.01
N LEU A 52 7.80 4.19 14.27
CA LEU A 52 8.90 3.26 14.54
C LEU A 52 9.60 3.56 15.87
N GLU A 53 9.75 4.84 16.25
CA GLU A 53 10.32 5.22 17.55
C GLU A 53 9.48 4.70 18.73
N LEU A 54 8.16 4.55 18.57
CA LEU A 54 7.31 3.94 19.61
C LEU A 54 7.64 2.48 19.89
N ALA A 55 8.19 1.74 18.93
CA ALA A 55 8.65 0.36 19.13
C ALA A 55 9.82 0.29 20.14
N ARG A 56 10.57 1.38 20.31
CA ARG A 56 11.71 1.48 21.24
C ARG A 56 11.31 1.96 22.63
N CYS A 57 10.17 2.63 22.76
CA CYS A 57 9.73 3.23 24.01
C CYS A 57 8.85 2.23 24.80
N PRO A 58 9.27 1.71 25.97
CA PRO A 58 8.37 0.99 26.85
C PRO A 58 7.37 1.96 27.52
N PRO A 59 6.18 1.50 27.95
CA PRO A 59 5.22 2.37 28.62
C PRO A 59 5.80 2.89 29.94
N PRO A 60 5.46 4.13 30.36
CA PRO A 60 6.10 4.83 31.48
C PRO A 60 5.91 4.15 32.85
N ASN A 61 4.99 3.18 32.96
CA ASN A 61 4.72 2.38 34.16
C ASN A 61 5.33 0.96 34.10
N ALA A 62 6.08 0.61 33.05
CA ALA A 62 6.83 -0.64 32.99
C ALA A 62 8.09 -0.52 33.88
N SER A 63 7.90 -0.67 35.19
CA SER A 63 9.01 -0.75 36.14
C SER A 63 9.83 -2.02 35.88
N GLY A 64 10.86 -1.93 35.04
CA GLY A 64 11.96 -2.90 35.03
C GLY A 64 12.09 -3.84 33.83
N SER A 65 11.26 -3.77 32.78
CA SER A 65 11.55 -4.51 31.54
C SER A 65 12.16 -3.60 30.49
N SER A 66 13.46 -3.76 30.21
CA SER A 66 14.01 -3.32 28.94
C SER A 66 13.15 -3.85 27.79
N ALA A 67 12.98 -3.11 26.70
CA ALA A 67 12.25 -3.54 25.48
C ALA A 67 12.80 -4.82 24.80
N ARG A 68 13.79 -5.47 25.44
CA ARG A 68 14.33 -6.78 25.09
C ARG A 68 13.71 -7.82 26.00
N ALA A 69 12.95 -8.75 25.42
CA ALA A 69 12.59 -9.98 26.09
C ALA A 69 13.85 -10.80 26.44
N GLU A 70 13.74 -11.71 27.41
CA GLU A 70 14.77 -12.72 27.65
C GLU A 70 15.05 -13.47 26.33
N GLY A 71 16.29 -13.36 25.82
CA GLY A 71 16.68 -13.95 24.52
C GLY A 71 16.95 -12.96 23.39
N GLY A 72 16.81 -11.65 23.60
CA GLY A 72 17.19 -10.62 22.62
C GLY A 72 16.13 -10.28 21.57
N GLN A 73 14.93 -10.86 21.65
CA GLN A 73 13.76 -10.47 20.86
C GLN A 73 13.21 -9.12 21.33
N ILE A 74 12.75 -8.31 20.37
CA ILE A 74 12.04 -7.06 20.65
C ILE A 74 10.63 -7.45 21.12
N SER A 75 10.28 -7.07 22.35
CA SER A 75 8.89 -7.14 22.78
C SER A 75 8.19 -5.88 22.28
N LEU A 76 7.26 -6.04 21.34
CA LEU A 76 6.50 -4.93 20.78
C LEU A 76 5.48 -4.44 21.82
N PRO A 77 5.55 -3.17 22.26
CA PRO A 77 4.68 -2.67 23.31
C PRO A 77 3.25 -2.41 22.80
N ASP A 78 2.26 -2.49 23.67
CA ASP A 78 0.84 -2.37 23.30
C ASP A 78 0.50 -1.04 22.60
N HIS A 79 1.10 0.09 23.02
CA HIS A 79 0.88 1.38 22.36
C HIS A 79 1.44 1.38 20.94
N PHE A 80 2.57 0.71 20.67
CA PHE A 80 3.07 0.58 19.32
C PHE A 80 2.10 -0.23 18.45
N LEU A 81 1.55 -1.34 18.97
CA LEU A 81 0.56 -2.14 18.24
C LEU A 81 -0.72 -1.34 17.94
N LEU A 82 -1.17 -0.51 18.87
CA LEU A 82 -2.32 0.39 18.68
C LEU A 82 -2.04 1.43 17.58
N GLU A 83 -0.87 2.05 17.56
CA GLU A 83 -0.51 3.06 16.56
C GLU A 83 -0.25 2.42 15.18
N VAL A 84 0.32 1.21 15.13
CA VAL A 84 0.42 0.43 13.87
C VAL A 84 -0.96 0.16 13.31
N GLU A 85 -1.92 -0.23 14.15
CA GLU A 85 -3.31 -0.46 13.73
C GLU A 85 -3.96 0.82 13.22
N ALA A 86 -3.73 1.95 13.89
CA ALA A 86 -4.27 3.25 13.51
C ALA A 86 -3.69 3.78 12.19
N ALA A 87 -2.43 3.49 11.90
CA ALA A 87 -1.74 3.86 10.66
C ALA A 87 -2.11 2.98 9.46
N GLN A 88 -2.71 1.80 9.69
CA GLN A 88 -3.14 0.89 8.64
C GLN A 88 -4.54 1.22 8.10
N GLN A 89 -4.85 0.68 6.91
CA GLN A 89 -6.18 0.80 6.33
C GLN A 89 -7.26 0.18 7.24
N GLN A 90 -8.33 0.95 7.46
CA GLN A 90 -9.45 0.57 8.32
C GLN A 90 -10.46 -0.28 7.55
N PHE A 91 -10.19 -1.58 7.46
CA PHE A 91 -11.03 -2.54 6.73
C PHE A 91 -12.36 -2.85 7.42
N GLU A 92 -12.51 -2.52 8.71
CA GLU A 92 -13.74 -2.65 9.48
C GLU A 92 -14.88 -1.86 8.87
N THR A 93 -14.58 -0.66 8.38
CA THR A 93 -15.55 0.26 7.79
C THR A 93 -15.42 0.35 6.27
N ASN A 94 -14.28 -0.06 5.70
CA ASN A 94 -13.97 0.08 4.28
C ASN A 94 -13.55 -1.25 3.61
N PRO A 95 -14.27 -2.38 3.79
CA PRO A 95 -13.84 -3.67 3.26
C PRO A 95 -13.86 -3.73 1.73
N ILE A 96 -14.65 -2.87 1.08
CA ILE A 96 -14.73 -2.76 -0.38
C ILE A 96 -13.37 -2.40 -0.98
N TYR A 97 -12.53 -1.66 -0.24
CA TYR A 97 -11.19 -1.31 -0.69
C TYR A 97 -10.40 -2.57 -1.02
N TRP A 98 -10.34 -3.55 -0.10
CA TRP A 98 -9.62 -4.80 -0.33
C TRP A 98 -10.29 -5.68 -1.40
N LEU A 99 -11.63 -5.78 -1.38
CA LEU A 99 -12.39 -6.63 -2.30
C LEU A 99 -12.29 -6.20 -3.77
N LEU A 100 -12.31 -4.89 -4.03
CA LEU A 100 -12.39 -4.36 -5.40
C LEU A 100 -11.07 -3.77 -5.91
N HIS A 101 -10.02 -3.71 -5.07
CA HIS A 101 -8.77 -3.03 -5.40
C HIS A 101 -8.21 -3.41 -6.78
N GLU A 102 -8.03 -4.71 -7.03
CA GLU A 102 -7.44 -5.14 -8.31
C GLU A 102 -8.45 -5.10 -9.46
N SER A 103 -9.75 -5.18 -9.16
CA SER A 103 -10.80 -5.24 -10.19
C SER A 103 -10.87 -3.99 -11.05
N ILE A 104 -10.42 -2.84 -10.54
CA ILE A 104 -10.38 -1.58 -11.29
C ILE A 104 -9.38 -1.63 -12.46
N TYR A 105 -8.43 -2.56 -12.45
CA TYR A 105 -7.44 -2.78 -13.52
C TYR A 105 -7.87 -3.87 -14.51
N CYS A 106 -8.97 -4.59 -14.24
CA CYS A 106 -9.46 -5.69 -15.07
C CYS A 106 -10.27 -5.21 -16.29
N ASP A 107 -9.79 -4.19 -17.00
CA ASP A 107 -10.46 -3.65 -18.21
C ASP A 107 -10.00 -4.34 -19.51
N GLY A 108 -8.87 -5.06 -19.47
CA GLY A 108 -8.32 -5.71 -20.67
C GLY A 108 -7.93 -4.72 -21.76
N PHE A 109 -7.54 -3.50 -21.34
CA PHE A 109 -7.32 -2.32 -22.18
C PHE A 109 -6.04 -2.39 -23.05
N ALA A 110 -5.01 -3.08 -22.58
CA ALA A 110 -3.74 -3.15 -23.31
C ALA A 110 -3.85 -4.08 -24.55
N GLU A 111 -3.42 -3.59 -25.71
CA GLU A 111 -3.39 -4.36 -26.95
C GLU A 111 -2.53 -5.61 -26.77
N GLY A 112 -3.11 -6.80 -27.01
CA GLY A 112 -2.45 -8.08 -26.77
C GLY A 112 -2.44 -8.57 -25.32
N ALA A 113 -2.99 -7.82 -24.36
CA ALA A 113 -3.20 -8.31 -23.01
C ALA A 113 -4.32 -9.36 -23.00
N ALA A 114 -4.04 -10.51 -22.41
CA ALA A 114 -5.06 -11.50 -22.13
C ALA A 114 -6.06 -10.90 -21.15
N ARG A 115 -7.33 -10.81 -21.56
CA ARG A 115 -8.43 -10.59 -20.62
C ARG A 115 -8.44 -11.75 -19.64
N GLY A 116 -8.57 -11.45 -18.36
CA GLY A 116 -8.48 -12.49 -17.37
C GLY A 116 -8.61 -11.99 -15.94
N PRO A 117 -8.55 -12.93 -15.02
CA PRO A 117 -8.62 -12.63 -13.60
C PRO A 117 -7.42 -11.82 -13.14
N SER A 118 -7.62 -10.97 -12.12
CA SER A 118 -6.49 -10.33 -11.45
C SER A 118 -5.64 -11.39 -10.74
N SER A 119 -6.29 -12.41 -10.17
CA SER A 119 -5.72 -13.59 -9.50
C SER A 119 -4.73 -13.27 -8.37
N TRP A 120 -4.89 -12.12 -7.69
CA TRP A 120 -3.90 -11.58 -6.75
C TRP A 120 -2.62 -11.15 -7.48
N ALA A 121 -2.77 -10.24 -8.45
CA ALA A 121 -1.71 -9.79 -9.33
C ALA A 121 -0.52 -9.19 -8.57
N ALA A 122 -0.78 -8.33 -7.58
CA ALA A 122 0.28 -7.73 -6.78
C ALA A 122 1.09 -8.80 -6.03
N GLU A 123 0.41 -9.77 -5.42
CA GLU A 123 1.05 -10.89 -4.73
C GLU A 123 1.91 -11.75 -5.66
N ARG A 124 1.37 -12.13 -6.84
CA ARG A 124 2.11 -12.95 -7.81
C ARG A 124 3.33 -12.23 -8.37
N VAL A 125 3.18 -10.96 -8.73
CA VAL A 125 4.30 -10.15 -9.24
C VAL A 125 5.35 -9.99 -8.14
N GLN A 126 4.94 -9.68 -6.91
CA GLN A 126 5.86 -9.55 -5.79
C GLN A 126 6.63 -10.86 -5.55
N ALA A 127 5.96 -12.01 -5.57
CA ALA A 127 6.59 -13.32 -5.41
C ALA A 127 7.57 -13.67 -6.55
N SER A 128 7.42 -13.08 -7.74
CA SER A 128 8.34 -13.27 -8.86
C SER A 128 9.64 -12.47 -8.76
N LEU A 129 9.70 -11.50 -7.83
CA LEU A 129 10.78 -10.54 -7.71
C LEU A 129 11.58 -10.83 -6.44
N GLU A 130 12.79 -11.39 -6.59
CA GLU A 130 13.66 -11.76 -5.45
C GLU A 130 13.90 -10.59 -4.49
N GLN A 131 13.93 -9.35 -4.99
CA GLN A 131 14.11 -8.19 -4.13
C GLN A 131 12.98 -7.97 -3.12
N TRP A 132 11.80 -8.57 -3.31
CA TRP A 132 10.67 -8.44 -2.40
C TRP A 132 10.53 -9.58 -1.40
N ASP A 133 11.39 -10.61 -1.47
CA ASP A 133 11.50 -11.59 -0.40
C ASP A 133 12.19 -10.95 0.82
N TYR A 134 11.39 -10.56 1.80
CA TYR A 134 11.89 -9.94 3.02
C TYR A 134 12.77 -10.88 3.84
N THR A 135 12.61 -12.21 3.74
CA THR A 135 13.36 -13.17 4.54
C THR A 135 14.84 -13.18 4.13
N SER A 136 15.14 -13.05 2.84
CA SER A 136 16.50 -12.87 2.31
C SER A 136 17.20 -11.59 2.79
N ARG A 137 16.44 -10.63 3.35
CA ARG A 137 16.91 -9.30 3.79
C ARG A 137 17.07 -9.18 5.30
N LEU A 138 16.78 -10.24 6.05
CA LEU A 138 16.92 -10.27 7.52
C LEU A 138 18.36 -10.49 7.98
N ALA A 139 19.25 -10.98 7.11
CA ALA A 139 20.65 -11.16 7.45
C ALA A 139 21.38 -9.82 7.63
N GLU A 140 22.37 -9.80 8.54
CA GLU A 140 23.24 -8.64 8.72
C GLU A 140 24.00 -8.33 7.42
N GLY A 141 24.06 -7.05 7.04
CA GLY A 141 24.67 -6.61 5.79
C GLY A 141 23.84 -6.86 4.52
N ALA A 142 22.66 -7.50 4.63
CA ALA A 142 21.74 -7.62 3.50
C ALA A 142 21.11 -6.25 3.14
N PRO A 143 20.70 -6.06 1.88
CA PRO A 143 19.98 -4.86 1.45
C PRO A 143 18.76 -4.54 2.34
N PRO A 144 18.33 -3.27 2.43
CA PRO A 144 17.21 -2.85 3.27
C PRO A 144 15.93 -3.65 3.00
N VAL A 145 15.19 -4.01 4.05
CA VAL A 145 13.83 -4.56 3.88
C VAL A 145 12.95 -3.53 3.19
N LEU A 146 12.19 -3.96 2.18
CA LEU A 146 11.32 -3.08 1.40
C LEU A 146 9.91 -3.06 2.00
N LEU A 147 9.32 -1.87 2.08
CA LEU A 147 7.92 -1.67 2.45
C LEU A 147 7.07 -1.62 1.18
N SER A 148 5.87 -2.19 1.22
CA SER A 148 4.95 -2.17 0.07
C SER A 148 4.06 -0.93 0.13
N GLY A 149 3.82 -0.32 -1.03
CA GLY A 149 2.85 0.76 -1.18
C GLY A 149 1.41 0.25 -1.29
N GLU A 150 0.65 0.84 -2.21
CA GLU A 150 -0.78 0.61 -2.39
C GLU A 150 -1.12 -0.73 -3.07
N HIS A 151 -1.02 -1.83 -2.32
CA HIS A 151 -1.29 -3.17 -2.80
C HIS A 151 -2.17 -3.98 -1.85
N VAL A 152 -2.94 -4.91 -2.42
CA VAL A 152 -3.71 -5.90 -1.69
C VAL A 152 -3.21 -7.31 -1.95
N TYR A 153 -3.39 -8.19 -0.98
CA TYR A 153 -2.90 -9.56 -1.02
C TYR A 153 -3.98 -10.53 -0.53
N SER A 154 -3.92 -11.78 -0.99
CA SER A 154 -4.85 -12.83 -0.58
C SER A 154 -4.75 -13.10 0.92
N TRP A 155 -3.52 -13.15 1.42
CA TRP A 155 -3.22 -13.42 2.82
C TRP A 155 -3.72 -12.37 3.80
N MET A 156 -4.16 -11.19 3.34
CA MET A 156 -4.75 -10.19 4.22
C MET A 156 -6.01 -10.72 4.91
N GLY A 157 -6.75 -11.62 4.27
CA GLY A 157 -7.87 -12.29 4.94
C GLY A 157 -7.46 -13.35 5.96
N GLU A 158 -6.18 -13.62 6.17
CA GLU A 158 -5.68 -14.39 7.33
C GLU A 158 -5.31 -13.44 8.48
N ASP A 159 -4.60 -12.35 8.16
CA ASP A 159 -3.96 -11.46 9.13
C ASP A 159 -4.92 -10.41 9.70
N TYR A 160 -5.86 -9.90 8.89
CA TYR A 160 -6.89 -8.95 9.32
C TYR A 160 -8.16 -9.71 9.71
N ALA A 161 -8.53 -9.65 10.99
CA ALA A 161 -9.66 -10.42 11.52
C ALA A 161 -10.98 -10.16 10.78
N TRP A 162 -11.23 -8.89 10.42
CA TRP A 162 -12.45 -8.47 9.73
C TRP A 162 -12.54 -8.89 8.27
N LEU A 163 -11.41 -9.20 7.63
CA LEU A 163 -11.38 -9.66 6.23
C LEU A 163 -11.59 -11.17 6.10
N ARG A 164 -11.27 -11.96 7.14
CA ARG A 164 -11.47 -13.43 7.18
C ARG A 164 -12.82 -13.90 6.63
N PRO A 165 -13.99 -13.39 7.10
CA PRO A 165 -15.28 -13.85 6.61
C PRO A 165 -15.54 -13.48 5.14
N LEU A 166 -14.79 -12.53 4.59
CA LEU A 166 -14.94 -12.03 3.22
C LEU A 166 -14.06 -12.79 2.21
N MET A 167 -13.13 -13.64 2.67
CA MET A 167 -12.25 -14.44 1.80
C MET A 167 -12.99 -15.18 0.67
N PRO A 168 -14.13 -15.87 0.90
CA PRO A 168 -14.83 -16.56 -0.19
C PRO A 168 -15.28 -15.61 -1.30
N VAL A 169 -15.69 -14.38 -0.96
CA VAL A 169 -16.10 -13.36 -1.94
C VAL A 169 -14.88 -12.82 -2.67
N ALA A 170 -13.80 -12.54 -1.94
CA ALA A 170 -12.55 -12.05 -2.51
C ALA A 170 -11.96 -13.03 -3.53
N GLU A 171 -11.97 -14.34 -3.22
CA GLU A 171 -11.50 -15.37 -4.14
C GLU A 171 -12.32 -15.47 -5.43
N VAL A 172 -13.65 -15.31 -5.33
CA VAL A 172 -14.53 -15.26 -6.52
C VAL A 172 -14.18 -14.06 -7.40
N LEU A 173 -13.96 -12.88 -6.81
CA LEU A 173 -13.61 -11.67 -7.55
C LEU A 173 -12.21 -11.78 -8.17
N ALA A 174 -11.22 -12.25 -7.41
CA ALA A 174 -9.85 -12.43 -7.87
C ALA A 174 -9.78 -13.41 -9.05
N HIS A 175 -10.62 -14.46 -9.08
CA HIS A 175 -10.65 -15.47 -10.15
C HIS A 175 -11.70 -15.23 -11.24
N LYS A 176 -12.48 -14.15 -11.17
CA LYS A 176 -13.40 -13.77 -12.22
C LYS A 176 -12.62 -13.52 -13.51
N SER A 177 -12.90 -14.28 -14.57
CA SER A 177 -12.12 -14.26 -15.82
C SER A 177 -12.84 -13.59 -17.00
N ASP A 178 -14.13 -13.35 -16.86
CA ASP A 178 -15.03 -12.78 -17.87
C ASP A 178 -15.24 -11.27 -17.66
N TRP A 179 -14.20 -10.54 -17.27
CA TRP A 179 -14.25 -9.08 -17.24
C TRP A 179 -14.45 -8.51 -18.66
N GLY A 180 -15.48 -7.69 -18.82
CA GLY A 180 -15.76 -6.96 -20.06
C GLY A 180 -14.99 -5.64 -20.12
N PRO A 181 -14.93 -4.99 -21.30
CA PRO A 181 -14.35 -3.66 -21.40
C PRO A 181 -15.23 -2.65 -20.68
N LEU A 182 -14.66 -1.96 -19.71
CA LEU A 182 -15.19 -0.83 -18.98
C LEU A 182 -15.10 0.46 -19.81
N TYR A 183 -14.02 0.63 -20.58
CA TYR A 183 -13.78 1.83 -21.38
C TYR A 183 -13.67 1.54 -22.89
N ASP A 184 -14.19 2.48 -23.69
CA ASP A 184 -13.99 2.51 -25.15
C ASP A 184 -12.99 3.63 -25.50
N PRO A 185 -11.72 3.31 -25.80
CA PRO A 185 -10.71 4.33 -26.12
C PRO A 185 -11.04 5.15 -27.36
N ALA A 186 -11.77 4.60 -28.34
CA ALA A 186 -12.16 5.35 -29.53
C ALA A 186 -13.18 6.43 -29.17
N ILE A 187 -14.13 6.12 -28.28
CA ILE A 187 -15.10 7.10 -27.77
C ILE A 187 -14.39 8.15 -26.89
N LEU A 188 -13.52 7.72 -25.97
CA LEU A 188 -12.78 8.61 -25.08
C LEU A 188 -11.84 9.57 -25.85
N GLY A 189 -11.17 9.06 -26.89
CA GLY A 189 -10.34 9.84 -27.81
C GLY A 189 -11.14 10.77 -28.72
N SER A 190 -12.44 10.53 -28.94
CA SER A 190 -13.27 11.33 -29.85
C SER A 190 -13.50 12.76 -29.36
N SER A 191 -13.83 13.70 -30.27
CA SER A 191 -14.09 15.11 -29.96
C SER A 191 -15.28 15.39 -29.03
N ARG A 192 -16.07 14.37 -28.68
CA ARG A 192 -17.25 14.50 -27.81
C ARG A 192 -16.91 14.52 -26.31
N CYS A 193 -15.72 14.07 -25.92
CA CYS A 193 -15.28 14.08 -24.53
C CYS A 193 -14.92 15.52 -24.09
N PRO A 194 -15.39 15.99 -22.93
CA PRO A 194 -15.04 17.32 -22.42
C PRO A 194 -13.54 17.43 -22.10
N PRO A 195 -12.96 18.64 -22.12
CA PRO A 195 -11.61 18.86 -21.60
C PRO A 195 -11.52 18.45 -20.13
N VAL A 196 -10.38 17.87 -19.75
CA VAL A 196 -10.09 17.42 -18.38
C VAL A 196 -8.79 18.06 -17.92
N ALA A 197 -8.69 18.41 -16.64
CA ALA A 197 -7.43 18.79 -16.02
C ALA A 197 -7.04 17.70 -15.02
N ALA A 198 -5.75 17.36 -14.94
CA ALA A 198 -5.26 16.33 -14.06
C ALA A 198 -3.92 16.74 -13.42
N LEU A 199 -3.84 16.51 -12.11
CA LEU A 199 -2.59 16.54 -11.35
C LEU A 199 -1.90 15.19 -11.51
N VAL A 200 -0.60 15.19 -11.78
CA VAL A 200 0.24 14.01 -11.78
C VAL A 200 1.48 14.31 -10.94
N SER A 201 1.59 13.62 -9.80
CA SER A 201 2.77 13.72 -8.95
C SER A 201 3.95 13.02 -9.63
N TYR A 202 5.09 13.71 -9.73
CA TYR A 202 6.23 13.25 -10.53
C TYR A 202 6.89 11.99 -9.94
N GLU A 203 6.93 11.90 -8.61
CA GLU A 203 7.52 10.79 -7.84
C GLU A 203 6.42 10.03 -7.07
N ASP A 204 5.23 9.90 -7.65
CA ASP A 204 4.11 9.19 -7.04
C ASP A 204 4.49 7.72 -6.77
N LEU A 205 4.40 7.32 -5.51
CA LEU A 205 4.81 5.99 -5.06
C LEU A 205 3.80 4.89 -5.44
N TYR A 206 2.58 5.26 -5.82
CA TYR A 206 1.48 4.31 -6.10
C TYR A 206 1.14 4.25 -7.59
N VAL A 207 1.11 5.40 -8.27
CA VAL A 207 0.73 5.48 -9.68
C VAL A 207 1.87 6.02 -10.51
N GLU A 208 2.50 5.12 -11.26
CA GLU A 208 3.62 5.44 -12.13
C GLU A 208 3.24 6.51 -13.18
N ARG A 209 3.96 7.63 -13.17
CA ARG A 209 3.73 8.82 -14.01
C ARG A 209 3.54 8.48 -15.48
N THR A 210 4.37 7.58 -16.01
CA THR A 210 4.34 7.23 -17.43
C THR A 210 3.01 6.59 -17.86
N PHE A 211 2.30 5.88 -16.97
CA PHE A 211 0.95 5.38 -17.27
C PHE A 211 -0.10 6.49 -17.29
N SER A 212 0.01 7.49 -16.41
CA SER A 212 -0.84 8.69 -16.43
C SER A 212 -0.64 9.49 -17.72
N GLU A 213 0.62 9.67 -18.14
CA GLU A 213 0.98 10.35 -19.40
C GLU A 213 0.43 9.60 -20.63
N ALA A 214 0.55 8.26 -20.65
CA ALA A 214 -0.01 7.43 -21.71
C ALA A 214 -1.55 7.56 -21.80
N THR A 215 -2.23 7.59 -20.66
CA THR A 215 -3.69 7.79 -20.57
C THR A 215 -4.09 9.17 -21.13
N ALA A 216 -3.36 10.22 -20.77
CA ALA A 216 -3.59 11.57 -21.28
C ALA A 216 -3.37 11.68 -22.81
N ALA A 217 -2.33 11.01 -23.32
CA ALA A 217 -2.05 10.95 -24.76
C ALA A 217 -3.18 10.22 -25.52
N MET A 218 -3.67 9.09 -24.99
CA MET A 218 -4.81 8.35 -25.55
C MET A 218 -6.07 9.24 -25.65
N LEU A 219 -6.29 10.14 -24.69
CA LEU A 219 -7.43 11.05 -24.70
C LEU A 219 -7.35 12.18 -25.75
N GLY A 220 -6.28 12.23 -26.55
CA GLY A 220 -6.21 13.06 -27.75
C GLY A 220 -5.98 14.54 -27.48
N GLY A 221 -5.14 14.87 -26.49
CA GLY A 221 -4.78 16.26 -26.14
C GLY A 221 -5.85 17.02 -25.34
N LYS A 222 -6.90 16.33 -24.88
CA LYS A 222 -7.96 16.92 -24.05
C LYS A 222 -7.61 17.06 -22.57
N VAL A 223 -6.53 16.41 -22.16
CA VAL A 223 -6.07 16.44 -20.77
C VAL A 223 -5.00 17.48 -20.62
N ARG A 224 -5.29 18.52 -19.82
CA ARG A 224 -4.29 19.46 -19.32
C ARG A 224 -3.60 18.81 -18.12
N LEU A 225 -2.44 18.22 -18.37
CA LEU A 225 -1.59 17.66 -17.32
C LEU A 225 -0.83 18.78 -16.58
N TRP A 226 -0.93 18.76 -15.26
CA TRP A 226 0.01 19.44 -14.38
C TRP A 226 0.88 18.38 -13.71
N ILE A 227 2.08 18.21 -14.24
CA ILE A 227 3.09 17.30 -13.70
C ILE A 227 3.97 18.10 -12.74
N THR A 228 4.08 17.67 -11.50
CA THR A 228 4.83 18.41 -10.46
C THR A 228 5.41 17.46 -9.41
N ASN A 229 6.55 17.85 -8.83
CA ASN A 229 7.15 17.19 -7.67
C ASN A 229 6.82 17.90 -6.34
N GLU A 230 5.91 18.87 -6.36
CA GLU A 230 5.45 19.59 -5.16
C GLU A 230 4.56 18.74 -4.25
N PHE A 231 3.99 17.65 -4.79
CA PHE A 231 3.07 16.78 -4.08
C PHE A 231 3.46 15.31 -4.22
N GLN A 232 3.09 14.53 -3.21
CA GLN A 232 3.03 13.07 -3.28
C GLN A 232 1.65 12.63 -3.80
N HIS A 233 1.32 11.34 -3.71
CA HIS A 233 0.04 10.79 -4.14
C HIS A 233 -1.15 11.50 -3.48
N SER A 234 -1.00 11.96 -2.23
CA SER A 234 -2.05 12.65 -1.48
C SER A 234 -2.23 14.14 -1.80
N GLY A 235 -1.64 14.68 -2.87
CA GLY A 235 -1.65 16.12 -3.16
C GLY A 235 -3.02 16.80 -3.07
N LEU A 236 -4.08 16.16 -3.59
CA LEU A 236 -5.45 16.68 -3.49
C LEU A 236 -5.99 16.72 -2.06
N ARG A 237 -5.62 15.75 -1.22
CA ARG A 237 -6.04 15.68 0.19
C ARG A 237 -5.27 16.70 1.03
N ASP A 238 -3.99 16.88 0.74
CA ASP A 238 -3.10 17.66 1.59
C ASP A 238 -3.25 19.17 1.34
N GLN A 239 -3.47 19.59 0.08
CA GLN A 239 -3.63 21.00 -0.29
C GLN A 239 -4.73 21.18 -1.37
N PRO A 240 -6.00 20.85 -1.06
CA PRO A 240 -7.08 20.87 -2.04
C PRO A 240 -7.25 22.24 -2.70
N GLU A 241 -7.17 23.33 -1.94
CA GLU A 241 -7.29 24.70 -2.46
C GLU A 241 -6.25 25.02 -3.54
N VAL A 242 -4.98 24.68 -3.33
CA VAL A 242 -3.90 24.93 -4.31
C VAL A 242 -4.14 24.10 -5.57
N VAL A 243 -4.55 22.84 -5.40
CA VAL A 243 -4.83 21.95 -6.52
C VAL A 243 -6.03 22.43 -7.33
N PHE A 244 -7.12 22.82 -6.68
CA PHE A 244 -8.31 23.32 -7.36
C PHE A 244 -8.07 24.66 -8.04
N GLU A 245 -7.38 25.62 -7.41
CA GLU A 245 -7.04 26.91 -8.03
C GLU A 245 -6.18 26.73 -9.29
N ARG A 246 -5.32 25.71 -9.32
CA ARG A 246 -4.47 25.42 -10.47
C ARG A 246 -5.22 24.70 -11.60
N LEU A 247 -6.13 23.78 -11.26
CA LEU A 247 -6.80 22.91 -12.23
C LEU A 247 -8.12 23.46 -12.77
N LEU A 248 -8.82 24.33 -12.03
CA LEU A 248 -10.07 25.00 -12.44
C LEU A 248 -9.80 26.42 -13.00
#